data_AF-A0A3C0WZH0-F1
#
_entry.id   AF-A0A3C0WZH0-F1
#
_cell.length_a   1.000
_cell.length_b   1.000
_cell.length_c   1.000
_cell.angle_alpha   90.00
_cell.angle_beta   90.00
_cell.angle_gamma   90.00
#
_symmetry.space_group_name_H-M   'P 1'
#
loop_
_entity.id
_entity.type
_entity.pdbx_description
1 polymer ?
#
loop_
_entity_poly.entity_id
_entity_poly.type
_entity_poly.pdbx_seq_one_letter_code
_entity_poly.pdbx_strand_id
1 'polypeptide(L)' 'MNRYADSEKLTELKAKANRLPLTPGVYIMKDKNGVIIYIGKAKALKNRVTQYFGSGNQHTEKVRRMVSNIDIFEYILCD' A
#
# COMPACT_ATOMS: atom_id res chain seq x y z
N MET A 1 15.18 1.10 -10.98
CA MET A 1 15.26 -0.23 -10.35
C MET A 1 14.53 -0.17 -9.01
N ASN A 2 13.43 -0.91 -8.84
CA ASN A 2 12.66 -0.91 -7.58
C ASN A 2 13.49 -1.62 -6.49
N ARG A 3 13.78 -0.96 -5.36
CA ARG A 3 14.77 -1.43 -4.35
C ARG A 3 14.22 -2.37 -3.28
N TYR A 4 13.07 -2.98 -3.51
CA TYR A 4 12.45 -3.83 -2.50
C TYR A 4 12.83 -5.30 -2.72
N ALA A 5 12.98 -6.02 -1.60
CA ALA A 5 13.51 -7.37 -1.55
C ALA A 5 12.64 -8.43 -2.26
N ASP A 6 11.33 -8.15 -2.42
CA ASP A 6 10.36 -9.08 -2.99
C ASP A 6 9.59 -8.41 -4.14
N SER A 7 10.08 -8.62 -5.36
CA SER A 7 9.56 -7.95 -6.57
C SER A 7 8.23 -8.52 -7.04
N GLU A 8 8.00 -9.82 -6.82
CA GLU A 8 6.78 -10.52 -7.25
C GLU A 8 5.59 -10.09 -6.39
N LYS A 9 5.75 -10.16 -5.06
CA LYS A 9 4.74 -9.73 -4.10
C LYS A 9 4.33 -8.27 -4.29
N LEU A 10 5.29 -7.38 -4.55
CA LEU A 10 4.97 -5.98 -4.83
C LEU A 10 4.21 -5.78 -6.14
N THR A 11 4.48 -6.62 -7.14
CA THR A 11 3.73 -6.60 -8.40
C THR A 11 2.27 -7.00 -8.16
N GLU A 12 2.03 -8.02 -7.33
CA GLU A 12 0.70 -8.45 -6.92
C GLU A 12 -0.04 -7.36 -6.11
N LEU A 13 0.59 -6.82 -5.06
CA LEU A 13 0.01 -5.76 -4.23
C LEU A 13 -0.32 -4.52 -5.07
N LYS A 14 0.55 -4.15 -6.02
CA LYS A 14 0.29 -3.07 -6.97
C LYS A 14 -0.90 -3.37 -7.88
N ALA A 15 -1.00 -4.60 -8.40
CA ALA A 15 -2.14 -5.01 -9.22
C ALA A 15 -3.46 -4.95 -8.42
N LYS A 16 -3.45 -5.37 -7.16
CA LYS A 16 -4.60 -5.24 -6.25
C LYS A 16 -4.94 -3.79 -5.98
N ALA A 17 -3.94 -2.93 -5.72
CA ALA A 17 -4.13 -1.50 -5.49
C ALA A 17 -4.73 -0.79 -6.71
N ASN A 18 -4.34 -1.17 -7.92
CA ASN A 18 -4.87 -0.61 -9.17
C ASN A 18 -6.36 -0.90 -9.40
N ARG A 19 -6.92 -1.92 -8.73
CA ARG A 19 -8.36 -2.26 -8.78
C ARG A 19 -9.20 -1.52 -7.74
N LEU A 20 -8.58 -0.74 -6.85
CA LEU A 20 -9.32 0.04 -5.87
C LEU A 20 -10.18 1.13 -6.53
N PRO A 21 -11.27 1.55 -5.87
CA PRO A 21 -12.10 2.63 -6.37
C PRO A 21 -11.43 4.00 -6.21
N LEU A 22 -11.87 4.95 -7.03
CA LEU A 22 -11.50 6.37 -6.96
C LEU A 22 -12.41 7.14 -5.98
N THR A 23 -12.63 6.58 -4.79
CA THR A 23 -13.51 7.14 -3.77
C THR A 23 -12.78 7.35 -2.45
N PRO A 24 -13.32 8.16 -1.53
CA PRO A 24 -12.78 8.30 -0.19
C PRO A 24 -12.83 6.98 0.59
N GLY A 25 -11.93 6.87 1.57
CA GLY A 25 -11.91 5.71 2.45
C GLY A 25 -10.68 5.66 3.35
N VAL A 26 -10.64 4.61 4.15
CA VAL A 26 -9.53 4.25 5.02
C VAL A 26 -8.86 3.00 4.46
N TYR A 27 -7.53 2.97 4.47
CA TYR A 27 -6.73 1.80 4.09
C TYR A 27 -5.91 1.31 5.28
N ILE A 28 -5.78 -0.02 5.38
CA ILE A 28 -5.14 -0.72 6.49
C ILE A 28 -4.09 -1.64 5.89
N MET A 29 -2.84 -1.50 6.32
CA MET A 29 -1.73 -2.36 5.91
C MET A 29 -1.38 -3.31 7.05
N LYS A 30 -1.19 -4.58 6.72
CA LYS A 30 -0.85 -5.64 7.65
C LYS A 30 0.44 -6.33 7.26
N ASP A 31 1.19 -6.83 8.24
CA ASP A 31 2.33 -7.71 8.00
C ASP A 31 1.88 -9.16 7.72
N LYS A 32 2.85 -10.05 7.51
CA LYS A 32 2.63 -11.47 7.22
C LYS A 32 1.93 -12.25 8.34
N ASN A 33 1.93 -11.72 9.55
CA ASN A 33 1.25 -12.30 10.70
C ASN A 33 -0.17 -11.72 10.87
N GLY A 34 -0.61 -10.85 9.95
CA GLY A 34 -1.88 -10.14 10.03
C GLY A 34 -1.88 -8.94 10.99
N VAL A 35 -0.73 -8.55 11.54
CA VAL A 35 -0.63 -7.42 12.47
C VAL A 35 -0.75 -6.11 11.69
N ILE A 36 -1.62 -5.21 12.15
CA ILE A 36 -1.77 -3.88 11.55
C ILE A 36 -0.51 -3.06 11.81
N ILE A 37 0.16 -2.65 10.73
CA ILE A 37 1.40 -1.85 10.79
C ILE A 37 1.19 -0.40 10.33
N TYR A 38 0.09 -0.11 9.63
CA TYR A 38 -0.22 1.23 9.17
C TYR A 38 -1.72 1.39 8.87
N ILE A 39 -2.28 2.54 9.23
CA ILE A 39 -3.62 2.98 8.83
C ILE A 39 -3.51 4.37 8.24
N GLY A 40 -4.18 4.63 7.13
CA GLY A 40 -4.29 5.97 6.55
C GLY A 40 -5.66 6.23 5.94
N LYS A 41 -5.99 7.51 5.78
CA LYS A 41 -7.18 7.97 5.05
C LYS A 41 -6.81 8.46 3.66
N ALA A 42 -7.72 8.34 2.71
CA ALA A 42 -7.55 8.80 1.35
C ALA A 42 -8.83 9.49 0.85
N LYS A 43 -8.66 10.54 0.03
CA LYS A 43 -9.76 11.08 -0.79
C LYS A 43 -10.08 10.20 -2.00
N ALA A 44 -9.07 9.47 -2.48
CA ALA A 44 -9.18 8.50 -3.57
C ALA A 44 -8.28 7.31 -3.23
N LEU A 45 -8.88 6.19 -2.84
CA LEU A 45 -8.15 4.99 -2.38
C LEU A 45 -7.15 4.49 -3.42
N LYS A 46 -7.55 4.35 -4.69
CA LYS A 46 -6.66 3.93 -5.78
C LYS A 46 -5.38 4.74 -5.85
N ASN A 47 -5.50 6.06 -5.92
CA ASN A 47 -4.34 6.94 -6.06
C ASN A 47 -3.41 6.84 -4.84
N ARG A 48 -4.00 6.84 -3.64
CA ARG A 48 -3.21 6.85 -2.41
C ARG A 48 -2.49 5.53 -2.17
N VAL A 49 -3.18 4.40 -2.36
CA VAL A 49 -2.63 3.07 -2.08
C VAL A 49 -1.62 2.66 -3.15
N THR A 50 -1.90 2.89 -4.43
CA THR A 50 -0.95 2.57 -5.52
C THR A 50 0.38 3.33 -5.38
N GLN A 51 0.38 4.52 -4.79
CA GLN A 51 1.60 5.31 -4.56
C GLN A 51 2.64 4.54 -3.73
N TYR A 52 2.23 3.70 -2.78
CA TYR A 52 3.17 2.92 -1.94
C TYR A 52 3.91 1.83 -2.72
N PHE A 53 3.31 1.33 -3.79
CA PHE A 53 3.86 0.27 -4.64
C PHE A 53 4.42 0.83 -5.97
N GLY A 54 4.51 2.16 -6.07
CA GLY A 54 5.10 2.89 -7.19
C GLY A 54 6.62 2.98 -7.10
N SER A 55 7.20 3.95 -7.82
CA SER A 55 8.65 4.13 -7.85
C SER A 55 9.16 4.65 -6.49
N GLY A 56 9.86 3.79 -5.74
CA GLY A 56 10.25 4.04 -4.34
C GLY A 56 11.27 5.17 -4.10
N ASN A 57 11.77 5.82 -5.16
CA ASN A 57 12.74 6.92 -5.07
C ASN A 57 12.18 8.13 -4.32
N GLN A 58 10.86 8.32 -4.30
CA GLN A 58 10.20 9.44 -3.63
C GLN A 58 9.71 9.13 -2.20
N HIS A 59 9.90 7.90 -1.71
CA HIS A 59 9.51 7.53 -0.36
C HIS A 59 10.58 7.89 0.67
N THR A 60 10.14 8.36 1.83
CA THR A 60 11.00 8.46 3.02
C THR A 60 11.40 7.07 3.51
N GLU A 61 12.49 6.98 4.28
CA GLU A 61 12.94 5.70 4.86
C GLU A 61 11.87 4.99 5.68
N LYS A 62 11.06 5.75 6.44
CA LYS A 62 9.92 5.20 7.19
C LYS A 62 8.92 4.52 6.27
N VAL A 63 8.57 5.15 5.15
CA VAL A 63 7.62 4.58 4.19
C VAL A 63 8.23 3.36 3.50
N ARG A 64 9.51 3.39 3.12
CA ARG A 64 10.19 2.23 2.53
C ARG A 64 10.17 1.02 3.46
N ARG A 65 10.50 1.21 4.75
CA ARG A 65 10.45 0.16 5.77
C ARG A 65 9.04 -0.36 6.03
N MET A 66 8.04 0.53 5.98
CA MET A 66 6.64 0.10 6.11
C MET A 66 6.26 -0.76 4.91
N VAL A 67 6.54 -0.31 3.68
CA VAL A 67 6.24 -1.04 2.43
C VAL A 67 6.91 -2.40 2.38
N SER A 68 8.18 -2.53 2.82
CA SER A 68 8.88 -3.81 2.84
C SER A 68 8.25 -4.84 3.79
N ASN A 69 7.46 -4.40 4.77
CA ASN A 69 6.79 -5.25 5.74
C ASN A 69 5.31 -5.50 5.41
N ILE A 70 4.74 -4.84 4.41
CA ILE A 70 3.35 -5.09 3.98
C ILE A 70 3.27 -6.50 3.43
N ASP A 71 2.28 -7.25 3.87
CA ASP A 71 1.87 -8.52 3.28
C ASP A 71 0.47 -8.44 2.68
N ILE A 72 -0.43 -7.80 3.41
CA ILE A 72 -1.84 -7.66 3.02
C ILE A 72 -2.24 -6.20 3.23
N PHE A 73 -3.16 -5.72 2.38
CA PHE A 73 -3.91 -4.52 2.69
C PHE A 73 -5.41 -4.72 2.49
N GLU A 74 -6.16 -3.95 3.28
CA GLU A 74 -7.61 -3.85 3.32
C GLU A 74 -8.03 -2.39 3.20
N TYR A 75 -9.31 -2.16 2.92
CA TYR A 75 -9.88 -0.82 2.88
C TYR A 75 -11.34 -0.82 3.30
N ILE A 76 -11.79 0.34 3.77
CA ILE A 76 -13.17 0.64 4.13
C ILE A 76 -13.55 1.89 3.35
N LEU A 77 -14.69 1.83 2.64
CA LEU A 77 -15.24 2.98 1.93
C LEU A 77 -15.83 3.98 2.93
N CYS A 78 -15.69 5.26 2.61
CA CYS A 78 -16.32 6.33 3.38
C CYS A 78 -17.09 7.24 2.42
N ASP A 79 -18.21 7.74 2.91
CA ASP A 79 -19.13 8.62 2.20
C ASP A 79 -18.76 10.09 2.40
#